data_AF-A0A7K2M030-F1
#
_entry.id   AF-A0A7K2M030-F1
#
_cell.length_a   1.000
_cell.length_b   1.000
_cell.length_c   1.000
_cell.angle_alpha   90.00
_cell.angle_beta   90.00
_cell.angle_gamma   90.00
#
_symmetry.space_group_name_H-M   'P 1'
#
loop_
_entity.id
_entity.type
_entity.pdbx_description
1 polymer ?
#
loop_
_entity_poly.entity_id
_entity_poly.type
_entity_poly.pdbx_seq_one_letter_code
_entity_poly.pdbx_strand_id
1 'polypeptide(L)'
;MARQELAHYLRDRRAALRPHEIGLAATGTDRRTPGLRREEVAELAHMSVDYYTRLEQARGPRPSARILDALARALRLTAAERSHLFRLAGS
;
A
#
# COMPACT_ATOMS: atom_id res chain seq x y z
N MET A 1 -0.08 17.07 -7.71
CA MET A 1 -1.31 16.91 -6.90
C MET A 1 -1.74 15.45 -6.84
N ALA A 2 -2.65 14.94 -7.70
CA ALA A 2 -3.23 13.60 -7.55
C ALA A 2 -2.23 12.42 -7.34
N ARG A 3 -1.13 12.35 -8.09
CA ARG A 3 -0.11 11.27 -7.92
C ARG A 3 0.65 11.37 -6.59
N GLN A 4 0.86 12.59 -6.10
CA GLN A 4 1.50 12.83 -4.79
C GLN A 4 0.55 12.49 -3.65
N GLU A 5 -0.74 12.81 -3.80
CA GLU A 5 -1.79 12.44 -2.85
C GLU A 5 -1.96 10.93 -2.78
N LEU A 6 -2.00 10.24 -3.92
CA LEU A 6 -1.99 8.77 -3.97
C LEU A 6 -0.77 8.19 -3.25
N ALA A 7 0.42 8.70 -3.55
CA ALA A 7 1.65 8.25 -2.92
C ALA A 7 1.65 8.46 -1.41
N HIS A 8 1.18 9.62 -0.94
CA HIS A 8 1.03 9.92 0.49
C HIS A 8 0.03 8.98 1.15
N TYR A 9 -1.14 8.80 0.54
CA TYR A 9 -2.18 7.91 1.05
C TYR A 9 -1.69 6.47 1.20
N LEU A 10 -0.95 5.95 0.22
CA LEU A 10 -0.35 4.61 0.31
C LEU A 10 0.66 4.49 1.45
N ARG A 11 1.52 5.50 1.66
CA ARG A 11 2.47 5.52 2.78
C ARG A 11 1.75 5.51 4.13
N ASP A 12 0.68 6.29 4.26
CA ASP A 12 -0.07 6.43 5.50
C ASP A 12 -0.81 5.13 5.84
N ARG A 13 -1.51 4.53 4.86
CA ARG A 13 -2.19 3.24 5.06
C ARG A 13 -1.19 2.13 5.41
N ARG A 14 -0.02 2.10 4.76
CA ARG A 14 1.05 1.15 5.09
C ARG A 14 1.60 1.35 6.51
N ALA A 15 1.82 2.59 6.92
CA ALA A 15 2.32 2.91 8.25
C ALA A 15 1.29 2.64 9.37
N ALA A 16 0.00 2.71 9.05
CA ALA A 16 -1.09 2.44 9.98
C ALA A 16 -1.28 0.94 10.23
N LEU A 17 -1.28 0.11 9.19
CA LEU A 17 -1.55 -1.33 9.32
C LEU A 17 -0.40 -2.06 10.00
N ARG A 18 -0.71 -2.78 11.08
CA ARG A 18 0.26 -3.58 11.83
C ARG A 18 0.39 -4.98 11.22
N PRO A 19 1.60 -5.58 11.23
CA PRO A 19 1.82 -6.93 10.69
C PRO A 19 0.88 -7.99 11.29
N HIS A 20 0.64 -7.94 12.61
CA HIS A 20 -0.20 -8.92 13.28
C HIS A 20 -1.66 -8.87 12.84
N GLU A 21 -2.17 -7.71 12.40
CA GLU A 21 -3.54 -7.55 11.90
C GLU A 21 -3.79 -8.32 10.58
N ILE A 22 -2.72 -8.75 9.91
CA ILE A 22 -2.77 -9.53 8.68
C ILE A 22 -2.12 -10.90 8.81
N GLY A 23 -1.87 -11.36 10.04
CA GLY A 23 -1.31 -12.69 10.30
C GLY A 23 0.18 -12.81 10.00
N LEU A 24 0.87 -11.69 9.71
CA LEU A 24 2.32 -11.68 9.73
C LEU A 24 2.75 -11.67 11.18
N ALA A 25 3.52 -12.69 11.59
CA ALA A 25 4.28 -12.59 12.81
C ALA A 25 5.11 -11.30 12.73
N ALA A 26 5.34 -10.62 13.86
CA ALA A 26 6.37 -9.59 13.91
C ALA A 26 7.74 -10.29 13.73
N THR A 27 8.03 -10.72 12.51
CA THR A 27 9.22 -11.49 12.17
C THR A 27 10.41 -10.54 12.31
N GLY A 28 11.20 -10.80 13.35
CA GLY A 28 12.44 -10.10 13.62
C GLY A 28 12.42 -9.35 14.95
N THR A 29 13.36 -9.73 15.80
CA THR A 29 13.70 -9.15 17.11
C THR A 29 14.10 -7.66 17.06
N ASP A 30 14.06 -7.00 15.89
CA ASP A 30 14.52 -5.62 15.66
C ASP A 30 13.71 -4.87 14.58
N ARG A 31 12.37 -4.95 14.65
CA ARG A 31 11.48 -4.22 13.71
C ARG A 31 11.49 -2.71 14.02
N ARG A 32 12.20 -1.93 13.21
CA ARG A 32 12.29 -0.46 13.34
C ARG A 32 11.05 0.33 12.89
N THR A 33 10.14 -0.30 12.13
CA THR A 33 8.94 0.38 11.60
C THR A 33 7.68 -0.24 12.21
N PRO A 34 6.78 0.56 12.83
CA PRO A 34 5.60 0.01 13.50
C PRO A 34 4.57 -0.56 12.52
N GLY A 35 4.46 0.00 11.31
CA GLY A 35 3.57 -0.49 10.24
C GLY A 35 4.23 -1.52 9.32
N LEU A 36 3.58 -1.81 8.19
CA LEU A 36 4.08 -2.73 7.18
C LEU A 36 5.33 -2.21 6.45
N ARG A 37 6.22 -3.12 6.07
CA ARG A 37 7.34 -2.88 5.16
C ARG A 37 6.84 -2.85 3.72
N ARG A 38 7.62 -2.23 2.83
CA ARG A 38 7.30 -2.19 1.40
C ARG A 38 7.26 -3.58 0.78
N GLU A 39 8.20 -4.44 1.19
CA GLU A 39 8.28 -5.83 0.75
C GLU A 39 7.03 -6.63 1.12
N GLU A 40 6.55 -6.48 2.36
CA GLU A 40 5.32 -7.13 2.84
C GLU A 40 4.10 -6.70 2.03
N VAL A 41 3.92 -5.40 1.78
CA VAL A 41 2.79 -4.92 0.95
C VAL A 41 2.89 -5.44 -0.48
N ALA A 42 4.09 -5.43 -1.07
CA ALA A 42 4.31 -5.91 -2.41
C ALA A 42 4.00 -7.41 -2.56
N GLU A 43 4.41 -8.21 -1.57
CA GLU A 43 4.11 -9.64 -1.48
C GLU A 43 2.59 -9.87 -1.39
N LEU A 44 1.91 -9.20 -0.45
CA LEU A 44 0.45 -9.31 -0.26
C LEU A 44 -0.35 -8.85 -1.48
N ALA A 45 0.16 -7.86 -2.21
CA ALA A 45 -0.47 -7.33 -3.41
C ALA A 45 -0.02 -8.04 -4.70
N HIS A 46 0.82 -9.07 -4.59
CA HIS A 46 1.39 -9.84 -5.70
C HIS A 46 2.01 -8.95 -6.78
N MET A 47 2.87 -8.01 -6.37
CA MET A 47 3.61 -7.10 -7.25
C MET A 47 5.08 -6.99 -6.83
N SER A 48 5.90 -6.37 -7.68
CA SER A 48 7.30 -6.14 -7.32
C SER A 48 7.44 -5.02 -6.27
N VAL A 49 8.43 -5.17 -5.38
CA VAL A 49 8.78 -4.15 -4.38
C VAL A 49 9.14 -2.82 -5.05
N ASP A 50 9.84 -2.87 -6.18
CA ASP A 50 10.18 -1.69 -6.97
C ASP A 50 8.94 -0.96 -7.50
N TYR A 51 7.94 -1.70 -8.00
CA TYR A 51 6.70 -1.10 -8.48
C TYR A 51 5.96 -0.37 -7.35
N TYR A 52 5.79 -1.02 -6.19
CA TYR A 52 5.17 -0.40 -5.03
C TYR A 52 5.97 0.81 -4.52
N THR A 53 7.30 0.72 -4.50
CA THR A 53 8.19 1.83 -4.13
C THR A 53 8.01 3.02 -5.07
N ARG A 54 7.91 2.79 -6.38
CA ARG A 54 7.65 3.85 -7.37
C ARG A 54 6.28 4.49 -7.21
N LEU A 55 5.24 3.73 -6.82
CA LEU A 55 3.94 4.30 -6.45
C LEU A 55 4.07 5.20 -5.23
N GLU A 56 4.70 4.72 -4.15
CA GLU A 56 4.95 5.51 -2.95
C GLU A 56 5.87 6.71 -3.21
N GLN A 57 6.68 6.75 -4.26
CA GLN A 57 7.52 7.91 -4.59
C GLN A 57 6.82 8.89 -5.53
N ALA A 58 5.59 8.62 -5.96
CA ALA A 58 4.93 9.33 -7.06
C ALA A 58 5.81 9.34 -8.32
N ARG A 59 6.48 8.22 -8.64
CA ARG A 59 7.38 8.02 -9.79
C ARG A 59 7.00 6.85 -10.71
N GLY A 60 5.94 6.08 -10.39
CA GLY A 60 5.43 4.96 -11.21
C GLY A 60 4.22 5.28 -12.11
N PRO A 61 3.90 4.42 -13.10
CA PRO A 61 2.76 4.62 -14.01
C PRO A 61 1.43 4.72 -13.23
N ARG A 62 0.37 5.22 -13.88
CA ARG A 62 -0.97 5.14 -13.28
C ARG A 62 -1.32 3.66 -13.06
N PRO A 63 -1.62 3.24 -11.83
CA PRO A 63 -1.98 1.86 -11.54
C PRO A 63 -3.32 1.51 -12.20
N SER A 64 -3.46 0.29 -12.71
CA SER A 64 -4.73 -0.20 -13.23
C SER A 64 -5.72 -0.51 -12.10
N ALA A 65 -7.02 -0.63 -12.41
CA ALA A 65 -8.04 -1.03 -11.44
C ALA A 65 -7.68 -2.34 -10.71
N ARG A 66 -7.13 -3.32 -11.42
CA ARG A 66 -6.64 -4.58 -10.82
C ARG A 66 -5.54 -4.35 -9.77
N ILE A 67 -4.60 -3.45 -10.04
CA ILE A 67 -3.53 -3.09 -9.10
C ILE A 67 -4.12 -2.36 -7.89
N LEU A 68 -5.07 -1.45 -8.11
CA LEU A 68 -5.77 -0.74 -7.03
C LEU A 68 -6.56 -1.69 -6.13
N ASP A 69 -7.24 -2.69 -6.71
CA ASP A 69 -7.93 -3.73 -5.94
C ASP A 69 -6.97 -4.60 -5.14
N ALA A 70 -5.82 -4.97 -5.72
CA ALA A 70 -4.79 -5.73 -5.00
C ALA A 70 -4.25 -4.93 -3.81
N LEU A 71 -3.96 -3.64 -4.00
CA LEU A 71 -3.52 -2.74 -2.92
C LEU A 71 -4.59 -2.55 -1.86
N ALA A 72 -5.86 -2.40 -2.24
CA ALA A 72 -6.96 -2.26 -1.30
C ALA A 72 -7.10 -3.49 -0.40
N ARG A 73 -6.95 -4.70 -0.96
CA ARG A 73 -6.96 -5.95 -0.20
C ARG A 73 -5.72 -6.08 0.70
N ALA A 74 -4.53 -5.84 0.16
CA ALA A 74 -3.27 -5.95 0.90
C ALA A 74 -3.23 -5.01 2.11
N LEU A 75 -3.75 -3.79 1.95
CA LEU A 75 -3.81 -2.77 3.00
C LEU A 75 -5.08 -2.82 3.85
N ARG A 76 -5.91 -3.87 3.71
CA ARG A 76 -7.17 -4.07 4.46
C ARG A 76 -8.08 -2.83 4.45
N LEU A 77 -8.14 -2.14 3.31
CA LEU A 77 -8.92 -0.92 3.19
C LEU A 77 -10.42 -1.20 3.34
N THR A 78 -11.10 -0.35 4.08
CA THR A 78 -12.57 -0.29 4.11
C THR A 78 -13.13 0.11 2.74
N ALA A 79 -14.44 -0.04 2.54
CA ALA A 79 -15.10 0.37 1.31
C ALA A 79 -14.88 1.87 0.99
N ALA A 80 -14.95 2.74 2.00
CA ALA A 80 -14.74 4.18 1.84
C ALA A 80 -13.29 4.50 1.46
N GLU A 81 -12.33 3.86 2.11
CA GLU A 81 -10.89 4.00 1.83
C GLU A 81 -10.52 3.47 0.44
N ARG A 82 -11.14 2.37 0.00
CA ARG A 82 -10.99 1.86 -1.36
C ARG A 82 -11.55 2.87 -2.37
N SER A 83 -12.76 3.40 -2.17
CA SER A 83 -13.30 4.42 -3.07
C SER A 83 -12.43 5.68 -3.11
N HIS A 84 -11.84 6.08 -1.99
CA HIS A 84 -10.88 7.18 -1.96
C HIS A 84 -9.61 6.86 -2.77
N LEU A 85 -9.05 5.65 -2.62
CA LEU A 85 -7.89 5.19 -3.39
C LEU A 85 -8.13 5.30 -4.91
N PHE A 86 -9.28 4.83 -5.39
CA PHE A 86 -9.64 4.89 -6.81
C PHE A 86 -9.78 6.33 -7.31
N ARG A 87 -10.43 7.22 -6.53
CA ARG A 87 -10.49 8.66 -6.85
C ARG A 87 -9.12 9.30 -6.97
N LEU A 88 -8.19 9.00 -6.06
CA LEU A 88 -6.82 9.53 -6.12
C LEU A 88 -6.04 9.03 -7.34
N ALA A 89 -6.32 7.81 -7.80
CA ALA A 89 -5.72 7.24 -9.00
C ALA A 89 -6.35 7.77 -10.31
N GLY A 90 -7.48 8.48 -10.22
CA GLY A 90 -8.23 8.99 -11.37
C GLY A 90 -8.98 7.89 -12.12
N SER A 91 -9.50 6.90 -11.40
CA SER A 91 -10.31 5.78 -11.91
C SER A 91 -11.71 5.78 -11.32
#